data_AF-A0A6G0ABG0-F1
#
_entry.id   AF-A0A6G0ABG0-F1
#
_cell.length_a   1.000
_cell.length_b   1.000
_cell.length_c   1.000
_cell.angle_alpha   90.00
_cell.angle_beta   90.00
_cell.angle_gamma   90.00
#
_symmetry.space_group_name_H-M   'P 1'
#
loop_
_entity.id
_entity.type
_entity.pdbx_description
1 polymer ?
#
loop_
_entity_poly.entity_id
_entity_poly.type
_entity_poly.pdbx_seq_one_letter_code
_entity_poly.pdbx_strand_id
1 'polypeptide(L)'
;MQSLNSSANSIWPAFNISDTDIISMDSSVAVDSTGKLHFTWAEQDINGKADIFYAIWDGERLSLSINVSQSTSFNSSTSQIAVDNTGNAHIVWEEQDDDYASDAEIMYSNCNLSGCSMSVSLSGPPNWDCGFYLPNLQDWTNHFWSARIIL
;
A
#
# COMPACT_ATOMS: atom_id res chain seq x y z
N MET A 1 23.77 -28.07 -2.69
CA MET A 1 23.51 -28.30 -1.25
C MET A 1 24.65 -27.68 -0.47
N GLN A 2 24.48 -26.47 0.05
CA GLN A 2 25.40 -25.93 1.06
C GLN A 2 24.72 -26.06 2.42
N SER A 3 25.43 -26.73 3.33
CA SER A 3 25.05 -27.00 4.72
C SER A 3 25.18 -25.74 5.57
N LEU A 4 24.14 -25.44 6.36
CA LEU A 4 24.10 -24.34 7.32
C LEU A 4 24.95 -24.67 8.55
N ASN A 5 25.88 -23.78 8.89
CA ASN A 5 26.58 -23.77 10.17
C ASN A 5 25.92 -22.71 11.06
N SER A 6 25.28 -23.16 12.14
CA SER A 6 24.68 -22.32 13.18
C SER A 6 25.80 -21.69 14.03
N SER A 7 25.86 -20.35 14.05
CA SER A 7 26.63 -19.44 14.93
C SER A 7 27.59 -18.48 14.20
N ALA A 8 27.09 -17.75 13.20
CA ALA A 8 27.75 -16.57 12.68
C ALA A 8 26.70 -15.46 12.55
N ASN A 9 27.06 -14.23 12.94
CA ASN A 9 26.29 -13.02 12.67
C ASN A 9 25.81 -13.07 11.22
N SER A 10 24.51 -13.30 11.04
CA SER A 10 23.92 -13.43 9.72
C SER A 10 23.88 -12.03 9.10
N ILE A 11 24.94 -11.69 8.40
CA ILE A 11 25.05 -10.48 7.60
C ILE A 11 24.34 -10.78 6.28
N TRP A 12 23.04 -10.48 6.25
CA TRP A 12 22.27 -10.50 5.01
C TRP A 12 22.70 -9.29 4.18
N PRO A 13 23.18 -9.47 2.93
CA PRO A 13 23.42 -8.35 2.06
C PRO A 13 22.11 -7.60 1.81
N ALA A 14 22.15 -6.27 1.84
CA ALA A 14 21.02 -5.47 1.38
C ALA A 14 20.76 -5.78 -0.10
N PHE A 15 19.50 -5.92 -0.49
CA PHE A 15 19.08 -6.10 -1.87
C PHE A 15 17.94 -5.13 -2.20
N ASN A 16 17.81 -4.76 -3.47
CA ASN A 16 16.76 -3.87 -3.94
C ASN A 16 15.44 -4.65 -4.11
N ILE A 17 14.36 -4.17 -3.50
CA ILE A 17 13.03 -4.79 -3.59
C ILE A 17 12.27 -4.34 -4.83
N SER A 18 12.39 -3.07 -5.23
CA SER A 18 11.67 -2.56 -6.40
C SER A 18 12.19 -3.16 -7.70
N ASP A 19 13.51 -3.38 -7.78
CA ASP A 19 14.21 -3.86 -8.97
C ASP A 19 13.94 -3.00 -10.22
N THR A 20 13.75 -1.69 -9.99
CA THR A 20 13.55 -0.69 -11.03
C THR A 20 14.61 0.41 -10.96
N ASP A 21 14.85 1.06 -12.11
CA ASP A 21 15.78 2.19 -12.25
C ASP A 21 15.08 3.56 -12.07
N ILE A 22 13.82 3.57 -11.61
CA ILE A 22 13.04 4.79 -11.36
C ILE A 22 13.01 5.13 -9.86
N ILE A 23 12.35 6.24 -9.52
CA ILE A 23 12.28 6.71 -8.14
C ILE A 23 11.33 5.80 -7.36
N SER A 24 11.83 5.20 -6.28
CA SER A 24 11.04 4.49 -5.29
C SER A 24 11.01 5.26 -3.97
N MET A 25 9.83 5.45 -3.37
CA MET A 25 9.65 6.18 -2.12
C MET A 25 8.52 5.60 -1.27
N ASP A 26 8.31 6.17 -0.07
CA ASP A 26 7.17 5.88 0.82
C ASP A 26 6.91 4.40 1.08
N SER A 27 7.99 3.66 1.39
CA SER A 27 7.88 2.23 1.65
C SER A 27 7.27 1.91 3.01
N SER A 28 6.54 0.80 3.08
CA SER A 28 5.95 0.24 4.30
C SER A 28 6.13 -1.28 4.34
N VAL A 29 6.12 -1.85 5.54
CA VAL A 29 6.34 -3.29 5.74
C VAL A 29 5.46 -3.85 6.85
N ALA A 30 4.94 -5.06 6.64
CA ALA A 30 4.25 -5.86 7.65
C ALA A 30 4.75 -7.31 7.61
N VAL A 31 4.58 -8.04 8.72
CA VAL A 31 4.99 -9.44 8.84
C VAL A 31 3.76 -10.30 9.08
N ASP A 32 3.61 -11.38 8.32
CA ASP A 32 2.51 -12.33 8.51
C ASP A 32 2.79 -13.33 9.64
N SER A 33 1.77 -14.11 10.01
CA SER A 33 1.87 -15.13 11.07
C SER A 33 2.83 -16.29 10.73
N THR A 34 3.25 -16.41 9.47
CA THR A 34 4.21 -17.41 8.99
C THR A 34 5.64 -16.87 8.87
N GLY A 35 5.84 -15.58 9.14
CA GLY A 35 7.13 -14.89 9.08
C GLY A 35 7.48 -14.30 7.72
N LYS A 36 6.55 -14.28 6.75
CA LYS A 36 6.76 -13.62 5.46
C LYS A 36 6.65 -12.11 5.62
N LEU A 37 7.47 -11.39 4.87
CA LEU A 37 7.45 -9.93 4.83
C LEU A 37 6.59 -9.47 3.66
N HIS A 38 5.69 -8.54 3.92
CA HIS A 38 4.84 -7.90 2.94
C HIS A 38 5.28 -6.44 2.82
N PHE A 39 5.61 -6.01 1.61
CA PHE A 39 6.12 -4.67 1.34
C PHE A 39 5.15 -3.88 0.48
N THR A 40 5.07 -2.59 0.75
CA THR A 40 4.54 -1.61 -0.21
C THR A 40 5.56 -0.51 -0.45
N TRP A 41 5.51 0.10 -1.63
CA TRP A 41 6.30 1.28 -1.98
C TRP A 41 5.59 2.06 -3.09
N ALA A 42 5.87 3.35 -3.19
CA ALA A 42 5.48 4.15 -4.35
C ALA A 42 6.59 4.11 -5.40
N GLU A 43 6.23 3.93 -6.67
CA GLU A 43 7.13 4.18 -7.80
C GLU A 43 6.65 5.36 -8.62
N GLN A 44 7.54 6.31 -8.88
CA GLN A 44 7.25 7.50 -9.67
C GLN A 44 7.83 7.37 -11.09
N ASP A 45 6.94 7.52 -12.07
CA ASP A 45 7.28 7.50 -13.49
C ASP A 45 8.00 8.77 -13.95
N ILE A 46 8.40 8.80 -15.22
CA ILE A 46 9.10 9.95 -15.81
C ILE A 46 8.25 11.23 -15.89
N ASN A 47 6.93 11.11 -15.80
CA ASN A 47 6.00 12.24 -15.81
C ASN A 47 5.72 12.77 -14.40
N GLY A 48 6.33 12.16 -13.37
CA GLY A 48 6.11 12.52 -11.97
C GLY A 48 4.93 11.79 -11.34
N LYS A 49 4.26 10.91 -12.07
CA LYS A 49 3.10 10.17 -11.56
C LYS A 49 3.55 8.97 -10.72
N ALA A 50 3.02 8.84 -9.51
CA ALA A 50 3.31 7.75 -8.59
C ALA A 50 2.17 6.72 -8.51
N ASP A 51 2.54 5.44 -8.45
CA ASP A 51 1.65 4.30 -8.19
C ASP A 51 2.17 3.48 -7.00
N ILE A 52 1.26 2.81 -6.27
CA ILE A 52 1.61 1.94 -5.14
C ILE A 52 1.84 0.51 -5.62
N PHE A 53 2.98 -0.05 -5.28
CA PHE A 53 3.37 -1.42 -5.57
C PHE A 53 3.42 -2.27 -4.31
N TYR A 54 3.29 -3.58 -4.50
CA TYR A 54 3.27 -4.59 -3.45
C TYR A 54 4.05 -5.85 -3.84
N ALA A 55 4.80 -6.41 -2.87
CA ALA A 55 5.46 -7.70 -3.02
C ALA A 55 5.62 -8.43 -1.67
N ILE A 56 5.88 -9.74 -1.74
CA ILE A 56 6.06 -10.62 -0.58
C ILE A 56 7.45 -11.26 -0.65
N TRP A 57 8.15 -11.29 0.49
CA TRP A 57 9.38 -12.05 0.69
C TRP A 57 9.11 -13.23 1.63
N ASP A 58 9.45 -14.44 1.19
CA ASP A 58 9.21 -15.67 1.94
C ASP A 58 10.39 -16.13 2.82
N GLY A 59 11.47 -15.35 2.87
CA GLY A 59 12.73 -15.73 3.51
C GLY A 59 13.82 -16.16 2.53
N GLU A 60 13.44 -16.55 1.30
CA GLU A 60 14.35 -17.04 0.26
C GLU A 60 14.15 -16.34 -1.10
N ARG A 61 12.91 -15.94 -1.42
CA ARG A 61 12.50 -15.42 -2.72
C ARG A 61 11.53 -14.25 -2.57
N LEU A 62 11.70 -13.25 -3.45
CA LEU A 62 10.76 -12.15 -3.62
C LEU A 62 9.72 -12.54 -4.66
N SER A 63 8.45 -12.23 -4.41
CA SER A 63 7.39 -12.36 -5.41
C SER A 63 7.57 -11.34 -6.53
N LEU A 64 6.84 -11.53 -7.64
CA LEU A 64 6.64 -10.44 -8.59
C LEU A 64 5.91 -9.28 -7.89
N SER A 65 6.26 -8.05 -8.26
CA SER A 65 5.56 -6.85 -7.79
C SER A 65 4.19 -6.73 -8.45
N ILE A 66 3.23 -6.19 -7.71
CA ILE A 66 1.87 -5.92 -8.16
C ILE A 66 1.63 -4.43 -8.02
N ASN A 67 1.20 -3.75 -9.09
CA ASN A 67 0.66 -2.38 -8.97
C ASN A 67 -0.74 -2.48 -8.33
N VAL A 68 -0.85 -1.99 -7.09
CA VAL A 68 -2.06 -2.05 -6.25
C VAL A 68 -3.02 -0.93 -6.59
N SER A 69 -2.52 0.29 -6.79
CA SER A 69 -3.36 1.47 -7.09
C SER A 69 -4.01 1.34 -8.45
N GLN A 70 -3.25 0.92 -9.47
CA GLN A 70 -3.67 0.88 -10.88
C GLN A 70 -4.35 2.18 -11.33
N SER A 71 -3.99 3.31 -10.71
CA SER A 71 -4.66 4.57 -11.00
C SER A 71 -4.29 4.98 -12.41
N THR A 72 -5.24 5.44 -13.22
CA THR A 72 -4.91 5.94 -14.56
C THR A 72 -4.53 7.41 -14.53
N SER A 73 -5.04 8.16 -13.56
CA SER A 73 -5.09 9.62 -13.62
C SER A 73 -4.63 10.31 -12.33
N PHE A 74 -4.55 9.59 -11.21
CA PHE A 74 -4.23 10.16 -9.91
C PHE A 74 -2.85 9.72 -9.42
N ASN A 75 -2.25 10.56 -8.58
CA ASN A 75 -1.02 10.26 -7.89
C ASN A 75 -1.29 9.44 -6.64
N SER A 76 -0.63 8.30 -6.51
CA SER A 76 -0.80 7.40 -5.36
C SER A 76 0.42 7.47 -4.44
N SER A 77 0.22 7.75 -3.16
CA SER A 77 1.31 7.95 -2.19
C SER A 77 0.98 7.49 -0.77
N THR A 78 1.95 7.56 0.14
CA THR A 78 1.76 7.38 1.59
C THR A 78 1.07 6.04 1.96
N SER A 79 1.51 4.94 1.35
CA SER A 79 0.89 3.63 1.59
C SER A 79 1.12 3.10 3.01
N GLN A 80 0.12 2.38 3.55
CA GLN A 80 0.26 1.59 4.77
C GLN A 80 -0.28 0.18 4.57
N ILE A 81 0.30 -0.76 5.32
CA ILE A 81 0.00 -2.18 5.20
C ILE A 81 -0.15 -2.84 6.58
N ALA A 82 -1.15 -3.72 6.69
CA ALA A 82 -1.29 -4.70 7.77
C ALA A 82 -1.62 -6.07 7.17
N VAL A 83 -1.29 -7.16 7.84
CA VAL A 83 -1.56 -8.53 7.34
C VAL A 83 -2.46 -9.27 8.32
N ASP A 84 -3.52 -9.88 7.80
CA ASP A 84 -4.45 -10.66 8.62
C ASP A 84 -3.89 -12.06 8.97
N ASN A 85 -4.58 -12.77 9.87
CA ASN A 85 -4.17 -14.12 10.29
C ASN A 85 -4.25 -15.18 9.18
N THR A 86 -4.81 -14.85 8.02
CA THR A 86 -4.89 -15.72 6.84
C THR A 86 -3.84 -15.38 5.79
N GLY A 87 -2.99 -14.36 6.03
CA GLY A 87 -1.93 -13.93 5.14
C GLY A 87 -2.37 -12.96 4.04
N ASN A 88 -3.55 -12.34 4.15
CA ASN A 88 -3.94 -11.26 3.25
C ASN A 88 -3.41 -9.92 3.77
N ALA A 89 -2.74 -9.18 2.90
CA ALA A 89 -2.38 -7.80 3.13
C ALA A 89 -3.60 -6.90 2.93
N HIS A 90 -3.82 -5.99 3.87
CA HIS A 90 -4.75 -4.88 3.79
C HIS A 90 -3.92 -3.62 3.56
N ILE A 91 -4.10 -3.00 2.39
CA ILE A 91 -3.29 -1.87 1.95
C ILE A 91 -4.19 -0.66 1.80
N VAL A 92 -3.76 0.46 2.38
CA VAL A 92 -4.37 1.78 2.18
C VAL A 92 -3.35 2.75 1.62
N TRP A 93 -3.80 3.71 0.83
CA TRP A 93 -2.96 4.75 0.25
C TRP A 93 -3.78 6.03 0.02
N GLU A 94 -3.08 7.13 -0.24
CA GLU A 94 -3.68 8.38 -0.67
C GLU A 94 -3.65 8.44 -2.20
N GLU A 95 -4.79 8.70 -2.84
CA GLU A 95 -4.87 9.11 -4.25
C GLU A 95 -5.17 10.61 -4.30
N GLN A 96 -4.41 11.35 -5.10
CA GLN A 96 -4.55 12.79 -5.24
C GLN A 96 -4.68 13.19 -6.71
N ASP A 97 -5.63 14.09 -7.00
CA ASP A 97 -5.72 14.76 -8.29
C ASP A 97 -4.71 15.91 -8.39
N ASP A 98 -3.87 15.85 -9.43
CA ASP A 98 -2.90 16.90 -9.74
C ASP A 98 -3.58 18.23 -10.10
N ASP A 99 -4.77 18.16 -10.70
CA ASP A 99 -5.56 19.35 -11.05
C ASP A 99 -6.25 19.95 -9.81
N TYR A 100 -6.42 19.17 -8.74
CA TYR A 100 -7.11 19.56 -7.51
C TYR A 100 -6.40 19.00 -6.27
N ALA A 101 -5.26 19.58 -5.89
CA ALA A 101 -4.46 19.13 -4.75
C ALA A 101 -5.18 19.08 -3.39
N SER A 102 -6.38 19.66 -3.26
CA SER A 102 -7.22 19.55 -2.05
C SER A 102 -8.16 18.33 -2.06
N ASP A 103 -8.23 17.60 -3.17
CA ASP A 103 -9.06 16.41 -3.35
C ASP A 103 -8.14 15.19 -3.29
N ALA A 104 -8.06 14.61 -2.09
CA ALA A 104 -7.29 13.40 -1.85
C ALA A 104 -8.21 12.34 -1.25
N GLU A 105 -8.27 11.18 -1.89
CA GLU A 105 -9.00 10.02 -1.42
C GLU A 105 -8.11 9.04 -0.67
N ILE A 106 -8.63 8.51 0.43
CA ILE A 106 -8.07 7.32 1.05
C ILE A 106 -8.62 6.11 0.33
N MET A 107 -7.73 5.34 -0.29
CA MET A 107 -8.07 4.17 -1.07
C MET A 107 -7.70 2.89 -0.30
N TYR A 108 -8.34 1.78 -0.66
CA TYR A 108 -8.13 0.48 -0.04
C TYR A 108 -8.16 -0.67 -1.04
N SER A 109 -7.30 -1.66 -0.84
CA SER A 109 -7.33 -2.95 -1.53
C SER A 109 -6.80 -4.05 -0.61
N ASN A 110 -7.31 -5.29 -0.77
CA ASN A 110 -6.71 -6.46 -0.15
C ASN A 110 -5.87 -7.24 -1.18
N CYS A 111 -4.69 -7.69 -0.77
CA CYS A 111 -3.73 -8.34 -1.66
C CYS A 111 -3.16 -9.61 -1.04
N ASN A 112 -2.85 -10.59 -1.89
CA ASN A 112 -2.06 -11.76 -1.55
C ASN A 112 -1.28 -12.24 -2.79
N LEU A 113 -0.67 -13.42 -2.73
CA LEU A 113 0.10 -13.98 -3.85
C LEU A 113 -0.72 -14.18 -5.14
N SER A 114 -2.06 -14.26 -5.05
CA SER A 114 -2.93 -14.44 -6.21
C SER A 114 -3.33 -13.13 -6.89
N GLY A 115 -3.09 -11.98 -6.26
CA GLY A 115 -3.48 -10.67 -6.77
C GLY A 115 -4.05 -9.76 -5.69
N CYS A 116 -4.56 -8.62 -6.15
CA CYS A 116 -5.25 -7.62 -5.33
C CYS A 116 -6.72 -7.52 -5.74
N SER A 117 -7.60 -7.15 -4.80
CA SER A 117 -8.96 -6.73 -5.15
C SER A 117 -8.96 -5.43 -5.94
N MET A 118 -10.12 -5.12 -6.54
CA MET A 118 -10.40 -3.77 -7.01
C MET A 118 -10.23 -2.78 -5.85
N SER A 119 -9.63 -1.63 -6.16
CA SER A 119 -9.49 -0.53 -5.21
C SER A 119 -10.85 0.09 -4.89
N VAL A 120 -11.04 0.51 -3.64
CA VAL A 120 -12.25 1.16 -3.15
C VAL A 120 -11.87 2.41 -2.37
N SER A 121 -12.54 3.53 -2.63
CA SER A 121 -12.39 4.74 -1.82
C SER A 121 -13.09 4.57 -0.47
N LEU A 122 -12.35 4.89 0.60
CA LEU A 122 -12.82 4.91 1.99
C LEU A 122 -13.22 6.32 2.45
N SER A 123 -12.78 7.38 1.75
CA SER A 123 -13.07 8.78 2.12
C SER A 123 -13.98 9.52 1.14
N GLY A 124 -14.19 8.98 -0.07
CA GLY A 124 -15.20 9.52 -0.98
C GLY A 124 -16.59 9.45 -0.33
N PRO A 125 -17.55 10.30 -0.74
CA PRO A 125 -18.92 10.13 -0.26
C PRO A 125 -19.30 8.69 -0.59
N PRO A 126 -19.63 7.87 0.42
CA PRO A 126 -20.27 6.63 0.12
C PRO A 126 -21.48 7.03 -0.73
N ASN A 127 -21.87 6.19 -1.66
CA ASN A 127 -23.12 6.23 -2.41
C ASN A 127 -24.40 6.28 -1.53
N TRP A 128 -24.35 6.98 -0.40
CA TRP A 128 -25.47 7.51 0.32
C TRP A 128 -26.07 8.57 -0.61
N ASP A 129 -27.03 8.11 -1.41
CA ASP A 129 -28.36 8.68 -1.26
C ASP A 129 -28.64 8.75 0.26
N CYS A 130 -28.13 9.81 0.91
CA CYS A 130 -28.52 10.23 2.23
C CYS A 130 -29.97 10.66 2.07
N GLY A 131 -30.86 9.67 2.03
CA GLY A 131 -32.27 9.88 2.16
C GLY A 131 -32.48 10.74 3.39
N PHE A 132 -32.90 11.97 3.13
CA PHE A 132 -33.30 13.01 4.06
C PHE A 132 -32.18 13.85 4.68
N TYR A 133 -32.17 15.11 4.21
CA TYR A 133 -31.76 16.33 4.92
C TYR A 133 -31.65 16.14 6.44
N LEU A 134 -30.43 16.19 6.96
CA LEU A 134 -30.17 16.68 8.30
C LEU A 134 -29.21 17.87 8.17
N PRO A 135 -29.67 19.11 8.44
CA PRO A 135 -28.79 20.26 8.47
C PRO A 135 -27.95 20.13 9.73
N ASN A 136 -26.63 20.31 9.61
CA ASN A 136 -25.64 20.41 10.69
C ASN A 136 -24.84 19.14 11.04
N LEU A 137 -24.30 18.44 10.04
CA LEU A 137 -23.02 17.75 10.26
C LEU A 137 -21.90 18.68 9.79
N GLN A 138 -21.22 19.22 10.79
CA GLN A 138 -20.01 20.00 10.67
C GLN A 138 -18.99 19.19 9.88
N ASP A 139 -18.44 19.78 8.82
CA ASP A 139 -17.36 19.21 8.02
C ASP A 139 -16.30 18.58 8.92
N TRP A 140 -15.86 17.37 8.55
CA TRP A 140 -14.70 16.73 9.16
C TRP A 140 -13.42 17.43 8.70
N THR A 141 -13.23 18.71 9.05
CA THR A 141 -12.06 19.53 8.71
C THR A 141 -10.81 19.19 9.53
N ASN A 142 -10.70 17.98 10.06
CA ASN A 142 -9.52 17.57 10.82
C ASN A 142 -8.84 16.41 10.12
N HIS A 143 -7.87 16.80 9.29
CA HIS A 143 -6.95 15.95 8.56
C HIS A 143 -6.41 14.79 9.40
N PHE A 144 -6.66 13.57 8.94
CA PHE A 144 -5.82 12.42 9.28
C PHE A 144 -4.81 12.27 8.13
N TRP A 145 -3.62 12.83 8.29
CA TRP A 145 -2.49 12.71 7.34
C TRP A 145 -1.84 11.31 7.34
N SER A 146 -2.60 10.28 7.72
CA SER A 146 -2.12 8.90 7.86
C SER A 146 -3.31 7.98 8.08
N ALA A 147 -3.66 7.21 7.05
CA ALA A 147 -4.57 6.08 7.18
C ALA A 147 -3.82 4.93 7.85
N ARG A 148 -4.15 4.60 9.11
CA ARG A 148 -3.58 3.46 9.83
C ARG A 148 -4.56 2.30 9.86
N ILE A 149 -4.13 1.13 9.39
CA ILE A 149 -4.84 -0.12 9.61
C ILE A 149 -4.20 -0.84 10.80
N ILE A 150 -5.01 -1.25 11.76
CA ILE A 150 -4.64 -2.15 12.87
C ILE A 150 -5.59 -3.34 12.78
N LEU A 151 -5.04 -4.55 12.65
CA LEU A 151 -5.79 -5.80 12.58
C LEU A 151 -5.64 -6.59 13.88
#